data_AF-A0A8C0QCA1-F1
#
_entry.id   AF-A0A8C0QCA1-F1
#
_cell.length_a   1.000
_cell.length_b   1.000
_cell.length_c   1.000
_cell.angle_alpha   90.00
_cell.angle_beta   90.00
_cell.angle_gamma   90.00
#
_symmetry.space_group_name_H-M   'P 1'
#
loop_
_entity.id
_entity.type
_entity.pdbx_description
1 polymer ?
#
loop_
_entity_poly.entity_id
_entity_poly.type
_entity_poly.pdbx_seq_one_letter_code
_entity_poly.pdbx_strand_id
1 'polypeptide(L)'
;KRYVLELVCKKLKDSVVCRLQKTSEGPNSRIKVEKGRQKNPRSLCIQTQTSPDVLSSEKTLELAQYKTKCENQSGFILHLKQLLSCGNIKFEALTVVIQHLLSEREEALKQHKTLSQELVNLRGELVTASSTCEKLEKAKNELQIAYEGFVQKLNQQHQTDLSELENRLKEFYTGECEKFQNIYIEEAEKYKTQLQEQFDNLNAAHETSKLEIEASHSEKIELLKKAYETSLSEIKKSHEMEKKSLEDMLHEKQESLEKQINDLKSENDALNEKLKSEEQKRLSREKANLKNPQLMYLEQELESLKAVLEIKNEKLHQQDIKLMKMEKLVDNNTVLVDKLKRFQQENEELKARMDKHMAISRQLSTEQAVLQESLEKESKVNKRLSMENEELLWKLHNGDLCSPKRSPTSAAVPFQSPRNSGSFPSPSISPR
;
A
#
# COMPACT_ATOMS: atom_id res chain seq x y z
N LYS A 1 -36.09 28.41 29.16
CA LYS A 1 -36.08 29.67 28.38
C LYS A 1 -37.40 29.89 27.61
N ARG A 2 -38.53 29.63 28.25
CA ARG A 2 -39.90 29.94 27.77
C ARG A 2 -40.70 30.70 28.84
N TYR A 3 -39.96 31.36 29.75
CA TYR A 3 -40.45 32.02 30.97
C TYR A 3 -39.98 33.48 31.06
N VAL A 4 -39.38 34.02 29.98
CA VAL A 4 -38.89 35.40 29.91
C VAL A 4 -39.64 36.21 28.84
N LEU A 5 -40.48 35.57 28.02
CA LEU A 5 -41.27 36.23 26.97
C LEU A 5 -42.76 36.42 27.31
N GLU A 6 -43.22 35.91 28.45
CA GLU A 6 -44.60 36.16 28.94
C GLU A 6 -44.70 37.34 29.92
N LEU A 7 -43.56 37.97 30.26
CA LEU A 7 -43.51 39.06 31.25
C LEU A 7 -43.35 40.47 30.64
N VAL A 8 -43.33 40.59 29.31
CA VAL A 8 -43.21 41.88 28.61
C VAL A 8 -44.53 42.31 27.93
N CYS A 9 -45.52 41.42 27.81
CA CYS A 9 -46.81 41.74 27.16
C CYS A 9 -47.97 42.11 28.12
N LYS A 10 -47.73 42.44 29.40
CA LYS A 10 -48.82 42.71 30.35
C LYS A 10 -48.73 43.98 31.20
N LYS A 11 -47.84 44.93 30.90
CA LYS A 11 -47.81 46.24 31.57
C LYS A 11 -47.42 47.36 30.61
N LEU A 12 -48.41 47.92 29.92
CA LEU A 12 -48.40 49.31 29.40
C LEU A 12 -49.80 49.70 28.90
N LYS A 13 -50.80 49.49 29.75
CA LYS A 13 -52.04 50.24 29.75
C LYS A 13 -52.36 50.56 31.20
N ASP A 14 -52.67 51.83 31.42
CA ASP A 14 -53.12 52.46 32.66
C ASP A 14 -52.01 52.76 33.70
N SER A 15 -51.70 54.04 33.91
CA SER A 15 -52.40 54.84 34.93
C SER A 15 -51.62 56.09 35.37
N VAL A 16 -52.24 57.26 35.12
CA VAL A 16 -52.45 58.36 36.08
C VAL A 16 -51.36 59.40 36.35
N VAL A 17 -51.70 60.67 36.10
CA VAL A 17 -51.92 61.74 37.11
C VAL A 17 -53.04 62.67 36.58
N CYS A 18 -54.27 62.60 37.11
CA CYS A 18 -54.89 63.53 38.10
C CYS A 18 -54.70 65.04 37.76
N ARG A 19 -55.71 65.92 37.71
CA ARG A 19 -56.75 66.17 38.72
C ARG A 19 -57.72 67.23 38.14
N LEU A 20 -59.03 66.97 38.18
CA LEU A 20 -60.11 67.87 38.65
C LEU A 20 -61.49 67.24 38.37
N GLN A 21 -62.02 66.63 39.44
CA GLN A 21 -63.43 66.38 39.82
C GLN A 21 -64.49 67.26 39.12
N LYS A 22 -65.72 66.82 38.80
CA LYS A 22 -66.66 66.02 39.63
C LYS A 22 -67.94 65.66 38.81
N THR A 23 -68.42 64.41 38.95
CA THR A 23 -69.85 63.93 39.10
C THR A 23 -70.89 64.21 37.98
N SER A 24 -71.87 63.35 37.64
CA SER A 24 -72.45 62.14 38.28
C SER A 24 -73.16 61.23 37.26
N GLU A 25 -73.24 59.94 37.60
CA GLU A 25 -74.14 58.91 37.04
C GLU A 25 -75.60 59.07 37.51
N GLY A 26 -76.53 58.37 36.84
CA GLY A 26 -77.87 58.09 37.38
C GLY A 26 -78.90 57.58 36.35
N PRO A 27 -79.46 56.36 36.50
CA PRO A 27 -80.57 55.82 35.70
C PRO A 27 -81.94 55.84 36.46
N ASN A 28 -82.99 55.31 35.81
CA ASN A 28 -84.22 54.67 36.37
C ASN A 28 -85.62 55.34 36.17
N SER A 29 -86.49 54.62 35.43
CA SER A 29 -87.91 54.27 35.63
C SER A 29 -89.02 55.27 36.11
N ARG A 30 -90.03 55.44 35.23
CA ARG A 30 -91.49 55.16 35.38
C ARG A 30 -92.40 55.90 36.44
N ILE A 31 -93.57 56.34 35.91
CA ILE A 31 -94.98 56.33 36.47
C ILE A 31 -95.60 57.64 37.02
N LYS A 32 -96.52 58.23 36.21
CA LYS A 32 -97.97 58.56 36.43
C LYS A 32 -98.48 59.52 37.55
N VAL A 33 -99.50 60.30 37.13
CA VAL A 33 -100.80 60.67 37.79
C VAL A 33 -100.94 62.06 38.46
N GLU A 34 -101.72 62.90 37.77
CA GLU A 34 -103.05 63.46 38.12
C GLU A 34 -103.31 64.27 39.42
N LYS A 35 -104.10 65.34 39.20
CA LYS A 35 -105.01 66.05 40.13
C LYS A 35 -104.42 66.93 41.25
N GLY A 36 -104.70 68.23 41.11
CA GLY A 36 -105.73 68.80 41.98
C GLY A 36 -105.36 70.05 42.80
N ARG A 37 -106.08 71.13 42.46
CA ARG A 37 -106.80 72.00 43.41
C ARG A 37 -106.02 72.96 44.34
N GLN A 38 -106.24 74.23 44.02
CA GLN A 38 -107.08 75.18 44.80
C GLN A 38 -106.45 76.22 45.73
N LYS A 39 -107.08 77.41 45.60
CA LYS A 39 -107.61 78.33 46.63
C LYS A 39 -106.70 79.48 47.10
N ASN A 40 -107.08 80.69 46.66
CA ASN A 40 -107.72 81.78 47.45
C ASN A 40 -107.09 82.13 48.83
N PRO A 41 -107.03 83.42 49.19
CA PRO A 41 -108.22 84.13 49.70
C PRO A 41 -108.47 85.45 48.96
N ARG A 42 -109.70 85.66 48.47
CA ARG A 42 -110.85 86.25 49.21
C ARG A 42 -110.73 87.76 49.46
N SER A 43 -111.31 88.52 48.54
CA SER A 43 -112.64 89.12 48.69
C SER A 43 -112.90 89.94 49.95
N LEU A 44 -113.31 91.20 49.81
CA LEU A 44 -114.73 91.63 49.82
C LEU A 44 -114.84 93.14 50.09
N CYS A 45 -115.78 93.75 49.35
CA CYS A 45 -116.64 94.87 49.75
C CYS A 45 -115.93 96.23 50.01
N ILE A 46 -116.43 97.38 49.59
CA ILE A 46 -117.79 97.88 49.75
C ILE A 46 -118.22 98.73 48.53
N GLN A 47 -119.52 98.58 48.30
CA GLN A 47 -120.44 99.11 47.31
C GLN A 47 -120.74 100.61 47.54
N THR A 48 -121.03 101.36 46.46
CA THR A 48 -121.97 102.51 46.40
C THR A 48 -121.63 103.75 47.28
N GLN A 49 -121.83 104.99 46.85
CA GLN A 49 -123.00 105.53 46.16
C GLN A 49 -122.74 106.99 45.73
N THR A 50 -123.71 107.51 44.98
CA THR A 50 -124.16 108.92 44.88
C THR A 50 -123.44 109.90 43.93
N SER A 51 -123.94 109.93 42.68
CA SER A 51 -124.95 110.89 42.16
C SER A 51 -124.54 112.37 41.92
N PRO A 52 -125.34 113.12 41.12
CA PRO A 52 -124.87 114.21 40.27
C PRO A 52 -125.07 115.63 40.85
N ASP A 53 -124.25 116.55 40.33
CA ASP A 53 -124.57 117.84 39.69
C ASP A 53 -125.47 118.92 40.36
N VAL A 54 -125.10 120.17 40.04
CA VAL A 54 -125.87 121.44 40.07
C VAL A 54 -125.74 122.38 41.30
N LEU A 55 -124.92 123.42 41.07
CA LEU A 55 -124.98 124.85 41.48
C LEU A 55 -125.18 125.23 42.96
N SER A 56 -124.24 126.00 43.51
CA SER A 56 -124.59 127.27 44.16
C SER A 56 -123.37 128.18 44.42
N SER A 57 -123.68 129.48 44.35
CA SER A 57 -122.88 130.67 44.59
C SER A 57 -121.94 130.61 45.81
N GLU A 58 -120.68 130.98 45.57
CA GLU A 58 -119.98 132.05 46.28
C GLU A 58 -119.78 131.89 47.81
N LYS A 59 -118.64 131.31 48.21
CA LYS A 59 -117.84 131.69 49.40
C LYS A 59 -116.45 131.00 49.41
N THR A 60 -115.48 131.68 48.82
CA THR A 60 -114.03 131.68 49.03
C THR A 60 -113.40 130.76 50.12
N LEU A 61 -113.27 129.44 49.89
CA LEU A 61 -112.23 128.58 50.53
C LEU A 61 -111.98 127.16 49.94
N GLU A 62 -112.68 126.69 48.89
CA GLU A 62 -112.55 125.31 48.35
C GLU A 62 -111.63 125.11 47.10
N LEU A 63 -111.10 126.18 46.51
CA LEU A 63 -110.25 126.13 45.29
C LEU A 63 -108.83 125.57 45.51
N ALA A 64 -108.37 125.43 46.76
CA ALA A 64 -107.05 124.89 47.08
C ALA A 64 -107.01 123.34 47.17
N GLN A 65 -108.13 122.67 47.43
CA GLN A 65 -108.14 121.21 47.67
C GLN A 65 -108.26 120.35 46.38
N TYR A 66 -108.95 120.83 45.33
CA TYR A 66 -109.07 120.09 44.06
C TYR A 66 -107.83 120.17 43.16
N LYS A 67 -107.03 121.24 43.27
CA LYS A 67 -105.75 121.38 42.55
C LYS A 67 -104.74 120.28 42.95
N THR A 68 -104.64 120.01 44.25
CA THR A 68 -103.76 118.96 44.80
C THR A 68 -104.16 117.54 44.38
N LYS A 69 -105.45 117.29 44.09
CA LYS A 69 -105.95 115.95 43.67
C LYS A 69 -105.69 115.68 42.18
N CYS A 70 -105.85 116.68 41.31
CA CYS A 70 -105.46 116.59 39.89
C CYS A 70 -103.93 116.52 39.69
N GLU A 71 -103.15 117.22 40.54
CA GLU A 71 -101.68 117.12 40.55
C GLU A 71 -101.22 115.72 40.99
N ASN A 72 -101.86 115.11 42.00
CA ASN A 72 -101.54 113.75 42.44
C ASN A 72 -101.90 112.66 41.41
N GLN A 73 -103.04 112.77 40.72
CA GLN A 73 -103.40 111.83 39.65
C GLN A 73 -102.54 112.03 38.39
N SER A 74 -102.19 113.26 38.04
CA SER A 74 -101.24 113.56 36.96
C SER A 74 -99.85 113.04 37.29
N GLY A 75 -99.41 113.13 38.55
CA GLY A 75 -98.17 112.53 39.04
C GLY A 75 -98.16 111.00 38.91
N PHE A 76 -99.27 110.33 39.23
CA PHE A 76 -99.42 108.88 39.04
C PHE A 76 -99.38 108.46 37.56
N ILE A 77 -100.04 109.20 36.67
CA ILE A 77 -100.02 108.93 35.22
C ILE A 77 -98.61 109.18 34.66
N LEU A 78 -97.94 110.24 35.12
CA LEU A 78 -96.55 110.52 34.73
C LEU A 78 -95.63 109.38 35.20
N HIS A 79 -95.80 108.91 36.43
CA HIS A 79 -95.03 107.79 36.99
C HIS A 79 -95.29 106.48 36.24
N LEU A 80 -96.54 106.18 35.87
CA LEU A 80 -96.89 105.01 35.05
C LEU A 80 -96.34 105.12 33.62
N LYS A 81 -96.40 106.30 32.99
CA LYS A 81 -95.74 106.54 31.68
C LYS A 81 -94.23 106.36 31.78
N GLN A 82 -93.63 106.80 32.87
CA GLN A 82 -92.20 106.64 33.12
C GLN A 82 -91.84 105.17 33.35
N LEU A 83 -92.64 104.41 34.10
CA LEU A 83 -92.50 102.96 34.22
C LEU A 83 -92.67 102.23 32.88
N LEU A 84 -93.64 102.64 32.05
CA LEU A 84 -93.87 102.04 30.74
C LEU A 84 -92.72 102.35 29.77
N SER A 85 -92.21 103.58 29.78
CA SER A 85 -91.03 103.97 29.00
C SER A 85 -89.78 103.22 29.46
N CYS A 86 -89.59 103.07 30.77
CA CYS A 86 -88.50 102.28 31.36
C CYS A 86 -88.63 100.79 31.02
N GLY A 87 -89.87 100.26 31.01
CA GLY A 87 -90.19 98.91 30.55
C GLY A 87 -89.86 98.73 29.07
N ASN A 88 -90.29 99.65 28.20
CA ASN A 88 -89.99 99.61 26.77
C ASN A 88 -88.49 99.69 26.50
N ILE A 89 -87.75 100.57 27.19
CA ILE A 89 -86.27 100.63 27.07
C ILE A 89 -85.64 99.30 27.50
N LYS A 90 -86.14 98.66 28.56
CA LYS A 90 -85.67 97.33 28.99
C LYS A 90 -86.03 96.25 27.97
N PHE A 91 -87.20 96.31 27.35
CA PHE A 91 -87.59 95.37 26.29
C PHE A 91 -86.79 95.59 25.00
N GLU A 92 -86.48 96.82 24.62
CA GLU A 92 -85.61 97.13 23.49
C GLU A 92 -84.19 96.64 23.76
N ALA A 93 -83.63 96.90 24.95
CA ALA A 93 -82.33 96.37 25.35
C ALA A 93 -82.31 94.83 25.33
N LEU A 94 -83.36 94.19 25.84
CA LEU A 94 -83.52 92.73 25.79
C LEU A 94 -83.64 92.23 24.35
N THR A 95 -84.32 92.97 23.48
CA THR A 95 -84.44 92.64 22.04
C THR A 95 -83.09 92.71 21.35
N VAL A 96 -82.27 93.73 21.62
CA VAL A 96 -80.90 93.86 21.08
C VAL A 96 -80.02 92.72 21.58
N VAL A 97 -80.10 92.37 22.86
CA VAL A 97 -79.37 91.23 23.42
C VAL A 97 -79.82 89.92 22.78
N ILE A 98 -81.13 89.70 22.60
CA ILE A 98 -81.65 88.51 21.91
C ILE A 98 -81.17 88.48 20.46
N GLN A 99 -81.23 89.59 19.73
CA GLN A 99 -80.78 89.67 18.34
C GLN A 99 -79.28 89.40 18.22
N HIS A 100 -78.48 89.93 19.13
CA HIS A 100 -77.05 89.67 19.22
C HIS A 100 -76.77 88.18 19.51
N LEU A 101 -77.42 87.61 20.53
CA LEU A 101 -77.30 86.18 20.87
C LEU A 101 -77.76 85.27 19.71
N LEU A 102 -78.79 85.66 18.96
CA LEU A 102 -79.24 84.93 17.77
C LEU A 102 -78.23 85.03 16.61
N SER A 103 -77.62 86.20 16.41
CA SER A 103 -76.58 86.41 15.38
C SER A 103 -75.30 85.65 15.72
N GLU A 104 -74.84 85.73 16.98
CA GLU A 104 -73.72 84.93 17.50
C GLU A 104 -73.98 83.43 17.35
N ARG A 105 -75.20 82.96 17.67
CA ARG A 105 -75.59 81.56 17.46
C ARG A 105 -75.57 81.18 15.98
N GLU A 106 -76.04 82.05 15.08
CA GLU A 106 -76.02 81.80 13.64
C GLU A 106 -74.61 81.74 13.08
N GLU A 107 -73.72 82.66 13.50
CA GLU A 107 -72.30 82.65 13.16
C GLU A 107 -71.60 81.40 13.69
N ALA A 108 -71.82 81.03 14.95
CA ALA A 108 -71.30 79.79 15.52
C ALA A 108 -71.80 78.55 14.77
N LEU A 109 -73.05 78.56 14.31
CA LEU A 109 -73.61 77.47 13.50
C LEU A 109 -73.01 77.43 12.09
N LYS A 110 -72.72 78.58 11.48
CA LYS A 110 -71.98 78.68 10.21
C LYS A 110 -70.56 78.13 10.38
N GLN A 111 -69.84 78.57 11.41
CA GLN A 111 -68.51 78.05 11.75
C GLN A 111 -68.54 76.53 11.99
N HIS A 112 -69.51 76.03 12.76
CA HIS A 112 -69.68 74.61 13.01
C HIS A 112 -69.94 73.83 11.71
N LYS A 113 -70.74 74.37 10.79
CA LYS A 113 -70.96 73.76 9.46
C LYS A 113 -69.67 73.72 8.63
N THR A 114 -68.91 74.82 8.60
CA THR A 114 -67.63 74.89 7.87
C THR A 114 -66.62 73.88 8.45
N LEU A 115 -66.43 73.88 9.77
CA LEU A 115 -65.55 72.93 10.46
C LEU A 115 -66.01 71.48 10.25
N SER A 116 -67.32 71.21 10.28
CA SER A 116 -67.85 69.87 10.00
C SER A 116 -67.55 69.45 8.55
N GLN A 117 -67.64 70.35 7.58
CA GLN A 117 -67.30 70.04 6.19
C GLN A 117 -65.80 69.81 6.02
N GLU A 118 -64.96 70.61 6.66
CA GLU A 118 -63.50 70.42 6.69
C GLU A 118 -63.14 69.06 7.32
N LEU A 119 -63.78 68.66 8.42
CA LEU A 119 -63.59 67.34 9.01
C LEU A 119 -63.97 66.21 8.04
N VAL A 120 -65.04 66.38 7.26
CA VAL A 120 -65.42 65.39 6.23
C VAL A 120 -64.39 65.36 5.10
N ASN A 121 -63.91 66.51 4.63
CA ASN A 121 -62.89 66.60 3.59
C ASN A 121 -61.58 65.96 4.04
N LEU A 122 -61.09 66.30 5.25
CA LEU A 122 -59.88 65.72 5.85
C LEU A 122 -60.01 64.20 6.06
N ARG A 123 -61.19 63.70 6.44
CA ARG A 123 -61.45 62.26 6.51
C ARG A 123 -61.37 61.61 5.13
N GLY A 124 -61.90 62.26 4.09
CA GLY A 124 -61.78 61.81 2.70
C GLY A 124 -60.33 61.76 2.23
N GLU A 125 -59.58 62.84 2.47
CA GLU A 125 -58.14 62.93 2.18
C GLU A 125 -57.35 61.84 2.92
N LEU A 126 -57.62 61.62 4.21
CA LEU A 126 -57.01 60.55 4.99
C LEU A 126 -57.27 59.16 4.39
N VAL A 127 -58.51 58.89 3.95
CA VAL A 127 -58.85 57.62 3.29
C VAL A 127 -58.10 57.48 1.96
N THR A 128 -58.04 58.53 1.14
CA THR A 128 -57.27 58.48 -0.12
C THR A 128 -55.78 58.28 0.14
N ALA A 129 -55.20 59.02 1.09
CA ALA A 129 -53.81 58.89 1.49
C ALA A 129 -53.50 57.48 2.02
N SER A 130 -54.35 56.92 2.89
CA SER A 130 -54.25 55.54 3.37
C SER A 130 -54.25 54.55 2.22
N SER A 131 -55.19 54.69 1.26
CA SER A 131 -55.25 53.81 0.09
C SER A 131 -54.01 53.93 -0.81
N THR A 132 -53.41 55.12 -0.91
CA THR A 132 -52.16 55.31 -1.66
C THR A 132 -50.96 54.70 -0.92
N CYS A 133 -50.89 54.83 0.41
CA CYS A 133 -49.87 54.18 1.22
C CYS A 133 -49.95 52.66 1.11
N GLU A 134 -51.14 52.07 1.18
CA GLU A 134 -51.34 50.63 1.00
C GLU A 134 -50.88 50.16 -0.39
N LYS A 135 -51.17 50.91 -1.46
CA LYS A 135 -50.71 50.60 -2.82
C LYS A 135 -49.19 50.69 -2.94
N LEU A 136 -48.57 51.71 -2.35
CA LEU A 136 -47.12 51.86 -2.34
C LEU A 136 -46.44 50.76 -1.53
N GLU A 137 -47.03 50.35 -0.40
CA GLU A 137 -46.53 49.25 0.42
C GLU A 137 -46.59 47.91 -0.35
N LYS A 138 -47.69 47.65 -1.07
CA LYS A 138 -47.79 46.50 -1.98
C LYS A 138 -46.73 46.54 -3.08
N ALA A 139 -46.58 47.67 -3.78
CA ALA A 139 -45.58 47.81 -4.83
C ALA A 139 -44.15 47.65 -4.30
N LYS A 140 -43.85 48.17 -3.10
CA LYS A 140 -42.56 47.96 -2.42
C LYS A 140 -42.32 46.48 -2.14
N ASN A 141 -43.32 45.78 -1.61
CA ASN A 141 -43.21 44.35 -1.28
C ASN A 141 -43.06 43.50 -2.56
N GLU A 142 -43.81 43.81 -3.63
CA GLU A 142 -43.67 43.15 -4.93
C GLU A 142 -42.27 43.37 -5.52
N LEU A 143 -41.74 44.59 -5.45
CA LEU A 143 -40.38 44.90 -5.89
C LEU A 143 -39.33 44.18 -5.03
N GLN A 144 -39.54 44.10 -3.72
CA GLN A 144 -38.65 43.36 -2.82
C GLN A 144 -38.63 41.86 -3.17
N ILE A 145 -39.79 41.24 -3.39
CA ILE A 145 -39.89 39.83 -3.82
C ILE A 145 -39.20 39.62 -5.16
N ALA A 146 -39.40 40.54 -6.13
CA ALA A 146 -38.74 40.46 -7.43
C ALA A 146 -37.21 40.54 -7.29
N TYR A 147 -36.70 41.49 -6.49
CA TYR A 147 -35.27 41.66 -6.23
C TYR A 147 -34.67 40.43 -5.53
N GLU A 148 -35.30 39.93 -4.48
CA GLU A 148 -34.88 38.70 -3.80
C GLU A 148 -34.85 37.50 -4.77
N GLY A 149 -35.84 37.39 -5.65
CA GLY A 149 -35.87 36.37 -6.71
C GLY A 149 -34.72 36.50 -7.72
N PHE A 150 -34.35 37.71 -8.13
CA PHE A 150 -33.19 37.94 -8.99
C PHE A 150 -31.88 37.55 -8.30
N VAL A 151 -31.70 37.94 -7.04
CA VAL A 151 -30.52 37.58 -6.25
C VAL A 151 -30.41 36.07 -6.08
N GLN A 152 -31.52 35.38 -5.81
CA GLN A 152 -31.55 33.92 -5.71
C GLN A 152 -31.16 33.23 -7.02
N LYS A 153 -31.71 33.67 -8.16
CA LYS A 153 -31.36 33.13 -9.49
C LYS A 153 -29.90 33.36 -9.82
N LEU A 154 -29.39 34.57 -9.58
CA LEU A 154 -27.98 34.89 -9.83
C LEU A 154 -27.05 34.04 -8.96
N ASN A 155 -27.40 33.85 -7.67
CA ASN A 155 -26.63 33.00 -6.78
C ASN A 155 -26.65 31.52 -7.21
N GLN A 156 -27.80 31.00 -7.66
CA GLN A 156 -27.90 29.64 -8.22
C GLN A 156 -27.06 29.47 -9.49
N GLN A 157 -27.07 30.46 -10.38
CA GLN A 157 -26.25 30.45 -11.58
C GLN A 157 -24.76 30.43 -11.22
N HIS A 158 -24.29 31.32 -10.35
CA HIS A 158 -22.90 31.34 -9.91
C HIS A 158 -22.47 30.03 -9.26
N GLN A 159 -23.32 29.40 -8.45
CA GLN A 159 -23.02 28.09 -7.85
C GLN A 159 -22.90 26.99 -8.93
N THR A 160 -23.75 27.03 -9.96
CA THR A 160 -23.70 26.09 -11.07
C THR A 160 -22.42 26.28 -11.89
N ASP A 161 -22.10 27.52 -12.28
CA ASP A 161 -20.90 27.86 -13.05
C ASP A 161 -19.62 27.49 -12.29
N LEU A 162 -19.57 27.73 -10.97
CA LEU A 162 -18.45 27.32 -10.12
C LEU A 162 -18.30 25.79 -10.11
N SER A 163 -19.40 25.05 -9.96
CA SER A 163 -19.35 23.58 -9.96
C SER A 163 -18.93 23.01 -11.32
N GLU A 164 -19.36 23.60 -12.42
CA GLU A 164 -18.98 23.20 -13.78
C GLU A 164 -17.49 23.47 -14.01
N LEU A 165 -16.99 24.64 -13.61
CA LEU A 165 -15.59 24.99 -13.73
C LEU A 165 -14.71 24.07 -12.88
N GLU A 166 -15.11 23.78 -11.64
CA GLU A 166 -14.40 22.83 -10.76
C GLU A 166 -14.36 21.43 -11.37
N ASN A 167 -15.47 20.94 -11.93
CA ASN A 167 -15.54 19.62 -12.54
C ASN A 167 -14.66 19.55 -13.79
N ARG A 168 -14.75 20.56 -14.66
CA ARG A 168 -13.90 20.64 -15.86
C ARG A 168 -12.41 20.69 -15.51
N LEU A 169 -12.06 21.39 -14.44
CA LEU A 169 -10.67 21.46 -13.96
C LEU A 169 -10.21 20.11 -13.40
N LYS A 170 -11.07 19.42 -12.63
CA LYS A 170 -10.79 18.06 -12.12
C LYS A 170 -10.60 17.07 -13.25
N GLU A 171 -11.48 17.07 -14.25
CA GLU A 171 -11.39 16.20 -15.43
C GLU A 171 -10.11 16.47 -16.22
N PHE A 172 -9.75 17.74 -16.43
CA PHE A 172 -8.53 18.12 -17.12
C PHE A 172 -7.29 17.56 -16.41
N TYR A 173 -7.13 17.83 -15.11
CA TYR A 173 -5.96 17.35 -14.37
C TYR A 173 -5.95 15.83 -14.21
N THR A 174 -7.10 15.19 -14.04
CA THR A 174 -7.20 13.72 -13.98
C THR A 174 -6.75 13.11 -15.31
N GLY A 175 -7.22 13.65 -16.43
CA GLY A 175 -6.81 13.20 -17.76
C GLY A 175 -5.32 13.42 -18.03
N GLU A 176 -4.73 14.54 -17.60
CA GLU A 176 -3.28 14.76 -17.72
C GLU A 176 -2.49 13.77 -16.85
N CYS A 177 -2.92 13.50 -15.61
CA CYS A 177 -2.30 12.49 -14.75
C CYS A 177 -2.35 11.09 -15.39
N GLU A 178 -3.50 10.68 -15.92
CA GLU A 178 -3.66 9.40 -16.62
C GLU A 178 -2.77 9.30 -17.85
N LYS A 179 -2.64 10.38 -18.64
CA LYS A 179 -1.72 10.42 -19.79
C LYS A 179 -0.27 10.18 -19.37
N PHE A 180 0.22 10.91 -18.35
CA PHE A 180 1.59 10.72 -17.87
C PHE A 180 1.81 9.32 -17.27
N GLN A 181 0.81 8.79 -16.56
CA GLN A 181 0.86 7.43 -16.04
C GLN A 181 0.93 6.39 -17.16
N ASN A 182 0.13 6.54 -18.22
CA ASN A 182 0.16 5.64 -19.37
C ASN A 182 1.51 5.71 -20.11
N ILE A 183 2.07 6.91 -20.31
CA ILE A 183 3.40 7.06 -20.93
C ILE A 183 4.47 6.33 -20.11
N TYR A 184 4.45 6.48 -18.78
CA TYR A 184 5.39 5.80 -17.89
C TYR A 184 5.25 4.27 -17.96
N ILE A 185 4.01 3.77 -17.96
CA ILE A 185 3.73 2.33 -18.09
C ILE A 185 4.22 1.80 -19.43
N GLU A 186 3.90 2.47 -20.53
CA GLU A 186 4.35 2.09 -21.87
C GLU A 186 5.87 2.06 -21.99
N GLU A 187 6.57 3.03 -21.39
CA GLU A 187 8.03 3.07 -21.42
C GLU A 187 8.65 1.94 -20.59
N ALA A 188 8.09 1.66 -19.40
CA ALA A 188 8.49 0.51 -18.60
C ALA A 188 8.26 -0.84 -19.32
N GLU A 189 7.12 -0.99 -20.02
CA GLU A 189 6.82 -2.16 -20.83
C GLU A 189 7.75 -2.32 -22.03
N LYS A 190 8.14 -1.22 -22.68
CA LYS A 190 9.16 -1.23 -23.74
C LYS A 190 10.51 -1.72 -23.22
N TYR A 191 10.98 -1.23 -22.08
CA TYR A 191 12.23 -1.74 -21.50
C TYR A 191 12.14 -3.20 -21.08
N LYS A 192 11.00 -3.61 -20.50
CA LYS A 192 10.76 -5.01 -20.13
C LYS A 192 10.80 -5.93 -21.35
N THR A 193 10.13 -5.56 -22.44
CA THR A 193 10.11 -6.35 -23.68
C THR A 193 11.48 -6.42 -24.34
N GLN A 194 12.22 -5.31 -24.38
CA GLN A 194 13.60 -5.31 -24.89
C GLN A 194 14.53 -6.22 -24.08
N LEU A 195 14.46 -6.17 -22.75
CA LEU A 195 15.27 -7.03 -21.89
C LEU A 195 14.88 -8.51 -22.05
N GLN A 196 13.59 -8.80 -22.18
CA GLN A 196 13.11 -10.15 -22.44
C GLN A 196 13.62 -10.68 -23.79
N GLU A 197 13.55 -9.87 -24.85
CA GLU A 197 14.05 -10.24 -26.18
C GLU A 197 15.57 -10.48 -26.16
N GLN A 198 16.35 -9.66 -25.47
CA GLN A 198 17.79 -9.88 -25.30
C GLN A 198 18.09 -11.19 -24.56
N PHE A 199 17.32 -11.49 -23.52
CA PHE A 199 17.45 -12.75 -22.79
C PHE A 199 17.11 -13.95 -23.66
N ASP A 200 15.99 -13.90 -24.39
CA ASP A 200 15.55 -14.98 -25.27
C ASP A 200 16.54 -15.23 -26.42
N ASN A 201 17.10 -14.16 -27.00
CA ASN A 201 18.16 -14.24 -28.01
C ASN A 201 19.44 -14.89 -27.48
N LEU A 202 19.89 -14.49 -26.29
CA LEU A 202 21.09 -15.07 -25.65
C LEU A 202 20.85 -16.54 -25.32
N ASN A 203 19.67 -16.89 -24.81
CA ASN A 203 19.30 -18.25 -24.50
C ASN A 203 19.22 -19.13 -25.77
N ALA A 204 18.65 -18.63 -26.86
CA ALA A 204 18.62 -19.32 -28.14
C ALA A 204 20.03 -19.53 -28.72
N ALA A 205 20.90 -18.52 -28.64
CA ALA A 205 22.30 -18.64 -29.08
C ALA A 205 23.07 -19.66 -28.22
N HIS A 206 22.86 -19.65 -26.91
CA HIS A 206 23.46 -20.62 -25.99
C HIS A 206 23.01 -22.05 -26.30
N GLU A 207 21.70 -22.30 -26.45
CA GLU A 207 21.21 -23.63 -26.81
C GLU A 207 21.71 -24.10 -28.18
N THR A 208 21.83 -23.19 -29.15
CA THR A 208 22.42 -23.52 -30.46
C THR A 208 23.89 -23.95 -30.32
N SER A 209 24.71 -23.17 -29.60
CA SER A 209 26.13 -23.50 -29.38
C SER A 209 26.31 -24.81 -28.61
N LYS A 210 25.45 -25.07 -27.62
CA LYS A 210 25.45 -26.32 -26.87
C LYS A 210 25.16 -27.51 -27.79
N LEU A 211 24.12 -27.43 -28.62
CA LEU A 211 23.78 -28.47 -29.59
C LEU A 211 24.91 -28.70 -30.61
N GLU A 212 25.58 -27.64 -31.07
CA GLU A 212 26.74 -27.74 -31.96
C GLU A 212 27.92 -28.47 -31.31
N ILE A 213 28.22 -28.15 -30.05
CA ILE A 213 29.29 -28.82 -29.28
C ILE A 213 28.92 -30.30 -29.05
N GLU A 214 27.69 -30.59 -28.67
CA GLU A 214 27.18 -31.96 -28.50
C GLU A 214 27.28 -32.75 -29.81
N ALA A 215 26.89 -32.15 -30.94
CA ALA A 215 27.01 -32.75 -32.26
C ALA A 215 28.49 -33.01 -32.65
N SER A 216 29.38 -32.03 -32.45
CA SER A 216 30.82 -32.19 -32.72
C SER A 216 31.47 -33.28 -31.85
N HIS A 217 31.09 -33.37 -30.58
CA HIS A 217 31.56 -34.43 -29.69
C HIS A 217 31.03 -35.80 -30.12
N SER A 218 29.75 -35.89 -30.50
CA SER A 218 29.16 -37.10 -31.03
C SER A 218 29.90 -37.59 -32.28
N GLU A 219 30.19 -36.68 -33.22
CA GLU A 219 30.96 -36.97 -34.44
C GLU A 219 32.37 -37.48 -34.12
N LYS A 220 33.10 -36.82 -33.20
CA LYS A 220 34.44 -37.25 -32.77
C LYS A 220 34.42 -38.65 -32.14
N ILE A 221 33.42 -38.94 -31.32
CA ILE A 221 33.25 -40.26 -30.71
C ILE A 221 32.98 -41.31 -31.80
N GLU A 222 32.15 -41.00 -32.79
CA GLU A 222 31.86 -41.91 -33.89
C GLU A 222 33.11 -42.18 -34.76
N LEU A 223 33.89 -41.15 -35.07
CA LEU A 223 35.16 -41.30 -35.78
C LEU A 223 36.16 -42.16 -35.01
N LEU A 224 36.30 -41.95 -33.70
CA LEU A 224 37.16 -42.77 -32.85
C LEU A 224 36.69 -44.23 -32.82
N LYS A 225 35.38 -44.48 -32.67
CA LYS A 225 34.81 -45.83 -32.73
C LYS A 225 35.13 -46.52 -34.05
N LYS A 226 34.93 -45.84 -35.19
CA LYS A 226 35.26 -46.37 -36.52
C LYS A 226 36.75 -46.68 -36.65
N ALA A 227 37.64 -45.82 -36.13
CA ALA A 227 39.08 -46.05 -36.15
C ALA A 227 39.48 -47.27 -35.31
N TYR A 228 38.93 -47.40 -34.09
CA TYR A 228 39.15 -48.57 -33.23
C TYR A 228 38.64 -49.87 -33.87
N GLU A 229 37.44 -49.86 -34.45
CA GLU A 229 36.88 -51.02 -35.15
C GLU A 229 37.73 -51.42 -36.36
N THR A 230 38.23 -50.44 -37.12
CA THR A 230 39.12 -50.68 -38.26
C THR A 230 40.45 -51.31 -37.79
N SER A 231 41.09 -50.73 -36.78
CA SER A 231 42.35 -51.27 -36.21
C SER A 231 42.16 -52.68 -35.64
N LEU A 232 41.06 -52.94 -34.93
CA LEU A 232 40.74 -54.28 -34.44
C LEU A 232 40.52 -55.28 -35.58
N SER A 233 39.86 -54.87 -36.67
CA SER A 233 39.67 -55.69 -37.85
C SER A 233 41.00 -56.01 -38.55
N GLU A 234 41.88 -55.03 -38.67
CA GLU A 234 43.24 -55.20 -39.22
C GLU A 234 44.09 -56.14 -38.38
N ILE A 235 44.11 -55.97 -37.06
CA ILE A 235 44.84 -56.86 -36.13
C ILE A 235 44.30 -58.29 -36.23
N LYS A 236 42.97 -58.47 -36.23
CA LYS A 236 42.35 -59.80 -36.41
C LYS A 236 42.75 -60.43 -37.74
N LYS A 237 42.73 -59.67 -38.82
CA LYS A 237 43.14 -60.15 -40.14
C LYS A 237 44.62 -60.53 -40.17
N SER A 238 45.50 -59.71 -39.58
CA SER A 238 46.93 -60.01 -39.46
C SER A 238 47.19 -61.28 -38.66
N HIS A 239 46.53 -61.42 -37.51
CA HIS A 239 46.62 -62.61 -36.67
C HIS A 239 46.15 -63.86 -37.43
N GLU A 240 45.03 -63.79 -38.15
CA GLU A 240 44.53 -64.93 -38.93
C GLU A 240 45.49 -65.33 -40.06
N MET A 241 46.11 -64.35 -40.73
CA MET A 241 47.14 -64.61 -41.74
C MET A 241 48.41 -65.26 -41.13
N GLU A 242 48.88 -64.76 -39.98
CA GLU A 242 50.05 -65.32 -39.28
C GLU A 242 49.77 -66.74 -38.79
N LYS A 243 48.59 -66.96 -38.17
CA LYS A 243 48.14 -68.28 -37.74
C LYS A 243 48.14 -69.26 -38.90
N LYS A 244 47.56 -68.88 -40.05
CA LYS A 244 47.55 -69.72 -41.25
C LYS A 244 48.97 -70.02 -41.76
N SER A 245 49.84 -69.00 -41.79
CA SER A 245 51.24 -69.21 -42.20
C SER A 245 51.99 -70.16 -41.27
N LEU A 246 51.73 -70.11 -39.95
CA LEU A 246 52.33 -71.03 -38.98
C LEU A 246 51.77 -72.45 -39.13
N GLU A 247 50.47 -72.59 -39.37
CA GLU A 247 49.83 -73.87 -39.68
C GLU A 247 50.43 -74.50 -40.95
N ASP A 248 50.59 -73.72 -42.02
CA ASP A 248 51.20 -74.15 -43.27
C ASP A 248 52.67 -74.59 -43.05
N MET A 249 53.48 -73.79 -42.34
CA MET A 249 54.86 -74.18 -42.01
C MET A 249 54.93 -75.45 -41.14
N LEU A 250 54.02 -75.59 -40.17
CA LEU A 250 53.95 -76.79 -39.35
C LEU A 250 53.60 -78.02 -40.20
N HIS A 251 52.66 -77.88 -41.13
CA HIS A 251 52.29 -78.94 -42.05
C HIS A 251 53.46 -79.34 -42.95
N GLU A 252 54.14 -78.38 -43.57
CA GLU A 252 55.35 -78.63 -44.39
C GLU A 252 56.45 -79.35 -43.58
N LYS A 253 56.68 -78.94 -42.33
CA LYS A 253 57.66 -79.61 -41.45
C LYS A 253 57.21 -81.02 -41.07
N GLN A 254 55.93 -81.22 -40.81
CA GLN A 254 55.37 -82.53 -40.53
C GLN A 254 55.55 -83.46 -41.74
N GLU A 255 55.22 -83.01 -42.95
CA GLU A 255 55.44 -83.78 -44.19
C GLU A 255 56.91 -84.09 -44.41
N SER A 256 57.81 -83.12 -44.19
CA SER A 256 59.26 -83.34 -44.30
C SER A 256 59.77 -84.39 -43.31
N LEU A 257 59.29 -84.36 -42.06
CA LEU A 257 59.66 -85.35 -41.03
C LEU A 257 59.08 -86.72 -41.35
N GLU A 258 57.84 -86.78 -41.83
CA GLU A 258 57.18 -88.04 -42.22
C GLU A 258 57.90 -88.68 -43.41
N LYS A 259 58.37 -87.88 -44.37
CA LYS A 259 59.26 -88.34 -45.44
C LYS A 259 60.57 -88.90 -44.89
N GLN A 260 61.25 -88.18 -43.99
CA GLN A 260 62.48 -88.68 -43.36
C GLN A 260 62.26 -89.98 -42.58
N ILE A 261 61.14 -90.10 -41.85
CA ILE A 261 60.77 -91.32 -41.14
C ILE A 261 60.59 -92.46 -42.13
N ASN A 262 59.92 -92.24 -43.27
CA ASN A 262 59.71 -93.27 -44.29
C ASN A 262 61.02 -93.67 -44.97
N ASP A 263 61.89 -92.71 -45.30
CA ASP A 263 63.23 -92.97 -45.84
C ASP A 263 64.06 -93.80 -44.85
N LEU A 264 64.12 -93.40 -43.58
CA LEU A 264 64.82 -94.13 -42.50
C LEU A 264 64.21 -95.52 -42.24
N LYS A 265 62.89 -95.68 -42.31
CA LYS A 265 62.22 -96.99 -42.22
C LYS A 265 62.69 -97.90 -43.36
N SER A 266 62.70 -97.40 -44.60
CA SER A 266 63.15 -98.17 -45.75
C SER A 266 64.62 -98.57 -45.66
N GLU A 267 65.48 -97.68 -45.14
CA GLU A 267 66.88 -97.97 -44.88
C GLU A 267 67.03 -99.02 -43.76
N ASN A 268 66.28 -98.89 -42.68
CA ASN A 268 66.27 -99.84 -41.57
C ASN A 268 65.80 -101.22 -42.03
N ASP A 269 64.74 -101.31 -42.83
CA ASP A 269 64.28 -102.56 -43.44
C ASP A 269 65.37 -103.19 -44.32
N ALA A 270 66.04 -102.39 -45.15
CA ALA A 270 67.16 -102.87 -45.98
C ALA A 270 68.36 -103.36 -45.15
N LEU A 271 68.71 -102.65 -44.07
CA LEU A 271 69.76 -103.04 -43.14
C LEU A 271 69.38 -104.29 -42.34
N ASN A 272 68.12 -104.43 -41.91
CA ASN A 272 67.62 -105.63 -41.24
C ASN A 272 67.67 -106.85 -42.16
N GLU A 273 67.28 -106.71 -43.43
CA GLU A 273 67.40 -107.82 -44.38
C GLU A 273 68.87 -108.20 -44.62
N LYS A 274 69.78 -107.22 -44.71
CA LYS A 274 71.23 -107.49 -44.74
C LYS A 274 71.70 -108.18 -43.46
N LEU A 275 71.28 -107.70 -42.29
CA LEU A 275 71.62 -108.26 -40.99
C LEU A 275 71.16 -109.71 -40.91
N LYS A 276 69.89 -110.02 -41.19
CA LYS A 276 69.36 -111.40 -41.24
C LYS A 276 70.17 -112.28 -42.20
N SER A 277 70.58 -111.76 -43.36
CA SER A 277 71.40 -112.52 -44.30
C SER A 277 72.81 -112.81 -43.78
N GLU A 278 73.43 -111.86 -43.05
CA GLU A 278 74.75 -112.03 -42.45
C GLU A 278 74.68 -112.85 -41.15
N GLU A 279 73.58 -112.77 -40.38
CA GLU A 279 73.27 -113.66 -39.26
C GLU A 279 73.09 -115.08 -39.74
N GLN A 280 72.40 -115.31 -40.86
CA GLN A 280 72.31 -116.64 -41.47
C GLN A 280 73.70 -117.17 -41.90
N LYS A 281 74.59 -116.27 -42.37
CA LYS A 281 76.01 -116.60 -42.63
C LYS A 281 76.83 -116.80 -41.35
N ARG A 282 76.52 -116.08 -40.28
CA ARG A 282 77.19 -116.21 -38.98
C ARG A 282 76.73 -117.46 -38.25
N LEU A 283 75.46 -117.79 -38.19
CA LEU A 283 74.93 -119.07 -37.68
C LEU A 283 75.54 -120.25 -38.43
N SER A 284 75.85 -120.11 -39.72
CA SER A 284 76.61 -121.12 -40.48
C SER A 284 78.12 -121.13 -40.16
N ARG A 285 78.74 -119.99 -39.79
CA ARG A 285 80.13 -119.92 -39.26
C ARG A 285 80.25 -120.28 -37.76
N GLU A 286 79.21 -120.09 -36.97
CA GLU A 286 79.16 -120.29 -35.52
C GLU A 286 78.80 -121.74 -35.20
N LYS A 287 77.98 -122.39 -36.04
CA LYS A 287 77.94 -123.86 -36.12
C LYS A 287 79.32 -124.49 -36.39
N ALA A 288 80.29 -123.74 -36.93
CA ALA A 288 81.67 -124.19 -37.12
C ALA A 288 82.63 -123.84 -35.96
N ASN A 289 82.23 -123.07 -34.96
CA ASN A 289 83.12 -122.53 -33.91
C ASN A 289 82.60 -122.67 -32.46
N LEU A 290 81.69 -123.62 -32.21
CA LEU A 290 80.97 -123.84 -30.94
C LEU A 290 81.80 -124.26 -29.71
N LYS A 291 83.13 -124.16 -29.68
CA LYS A 291 83.94 -124.65 -28.54
C LYS A 291 85.18 -123.79 -28.27
N ASN A 292 85.02 -122.50 -27.98
CA ASN A 292 86.12 -121.66 -27.48
C ASN A 292 85.94 -121.31 -25.99
N PRO A 293 86.74 -121.88 -25.07
CA PRO A 293 86.73 -121.59 -23.63
C PRO A 293 86.99 -120.12 -23.25
N GLN A 294 87.62 -119.35 -24.12
CA GLN A 294 87.95 -117.94 -23.89
C GLN A 294 86.72 -117.02 -23.87
N LEU A 295 85.62 -117.47 -24.50
CA LEU A 295 84.36 -116.75 -24.60
C LEU A 295 83.60 -116.76 -23.26
N MET A 296 83.68 -117.86 -22.50
CA MET A 296 83.11 -117.96 -21.15
C MET A 296 83.79 -117.04 -20.13
N TYR A 297 85.11 -116.85 -20.24
CA TYR A 297 85.84 -115.98 -19.32
C TYR A 297 85.48 -114.50 -19.52
N LEU A 298 85.34 -114.08 -20.79
CA LEU A 298 84.90 -112.75 -21.17
C LEU A 298 83.43 -112.48 -20.78
N GLU A 299 82.57 -113.50 -20.84
CA GLU A 299 81.20 -113.43 -20.31
C GLU A 299 81.18 -113.15 -18.80
N GLN A 300 82.08 -113.79 -18.04
CA GLN A 300 82.17 -113.59 -16.60
C GLN A 300 82.72 -112.20 -16.22
N GLU A 301 83.67 -111.66 -16.98
CA GLU A 301 84.14 -110.27 -16.81
C GLU A 301 83.04 -109.24 -17.15
N LEU A 302 82.25 -109.49 -18.19
CA LEU A 302 81.10 -108.65 -18.54
C LEU A 302 80.04 -108.64 -17.43
N GLU A 303 79.76 -109.81 -16.83
CA GLU A 303 78.80 -109.90 -15.73
C GLU A 303 79.29 -109.16 -14.48
N SER A 304 80.59 -109.20 -14.20
CA SER A 304 81.19 -108.39 -13.13
C SER A 304 81.10 -106.88 -13.40
N LEU A 305 81.29 -106.44 -14.65
CA LEU A 305 81.20 -105.02 -15.01
C LEU A 305 79.76 -104.50 -14.97
N LYS A 306 78.77 -105.33 -15.33
CA LYS A 306 77.34 -105.00 -15.18
C LYS A 306 76.97 -104.70 -13.73
N ALA A 307 77.43 -105.52 -12.79
CA ALA A 307 77.16 -105.29 -11.37
C ALA A 307 77.74 -103.95 -10.87
N VAL A 308 78.94 -103.56 -11.32
CA VAL A 308 79.54 -102.26 -10.97
C VAL A 308 78.75 -101.09 -11.58
N LEU A 309 78.26 -101.24 -12.82
CA LEU A 309 77.39 -100.24 -13.46
C LEU A 309 76.05 -100.09 -12.75
N GLU A 310 75.45 -101.20 -12.31
CA GLU A 310 74.20 -101.20 -11.55
C GLU A 310 74.36 -100.46 -10.22
N ILE A 311 75.46 -100.72 -9.50
CA ILE A 311 75.79 -99.98 -8.26
C ILE A 311 76.00 -98.48 -8.53
N LYS A 312 76.66 -98.11 -9.64
CA LYS A 312 76.87 -96.70 -10.03
C LYS A 312 75.55 -96.02 -10.40
N ASN A 313 74.66 -96.69 -11.11
CA ASN A 313 73.34 -96.19 -11.46
C ASN A 313 72.43 -96.01 -10.24
N GLU A 314 72.44 -96.97 -9.31
CA GLU A 314 71.69 -96.85 -8.06
C GLU A 314 72.17 -95.63 -7.25
N LYS A 315 73.48 -95.37 -7.23
CA LYS A 315 74.04 -94.18 -6.57
C LYS A 315 73.65 -92.88 -7.29
N LEU A 316 73.58 -92.88 -8.62
CA LEU A 316 73.10 -91.74 -9.42
C LEU A 316 71.62 -91.44 -9.09
N HIS A 317 70.77 -92.48 -9.03
CA HIS A 317 69.36 -92.33 -8.72
C HIS A 317 69.14 -91.75 -7.30
N GLN A 318 69.94 -92.19 -6.33
CA GLN A 318 69.91 -91.60 -4.98
C GLN A 318 70.33 -90.12 -4.96
N GLN A 319 71.22 -89.69 -5.86
CA GLN A 319 71.58 -88.28 -6.02
C GLN A 319 70.45 -87.48 -6.67
N ASP A 320 69.77 -88.03 -7.69
CA ASP A 320 68.63 -87.38 -8.35
C ASP A 320 67.47 -87.15 -7.37
N ILE A 321 67.17 -88.13 -6.52
CA ILE A 321 66.14 -88.00 -5.47
C ILE A 321 66.50 -86.86 -4.49
N LYS A 322 67.79 -86.69 -4.16
CA LYS A 322 68.23 -85.59 -3.29
C LYS A 322 68.15 -84.23 -4.00
N LEU A 323 68.50 -84.17 -5.28
CA LEU A 323 68.34 -82.97 -6.11
C LEU A 323 66.87 -82.54 -6.19
N MET A 324 65.96 -83.47 -6.48
CA MET A 324 64.52 -83.17 -6.54
C MET A 324 63.97 -82.63 -5.21
N LYS A 325 64.47 -83.13 -4.07
CA LYS A 325 64.10 -82.61 -2.75
C LYS A 325 64.63 -81.20 -2.52
N MET A 326 65.85 -80.91 -2.99
CA MET A 326 66.43 -79.56 -2.95
C MET A 326 65.64 -78.58 -3.83
N GLU A 327 65.28 -78.95 -5.05
CA GLU A 327 64.47 -78.13 -5.95
C GLU A 327 63.13 -77.75 -5.33
N LYS A 328 62.43 -78.71 -4.71
CA LYS A 328 61.18 -78.44 -3.98
C LYS A 328 61.37 -77.45 -2.81
N LEU A 329 62.51 -77.47 -2.13
CA LEU A 329 62.81 -76.50 -1.08
C LEU A 329 63.06 -75.11 -1.66
N VAL A 330 63.71 -75.01 -2.82
CA VAL A 330 63.90 -73.75 -3.54
C VAL A 330 62.55 -73.17 -3.98
N ASP A 331 61.66 -73.96 -4.56
CA ASP A 331 60.30 -73.51 -4.95
C ASP A 331 59.47 -73.02 -3.76
N ASN A 332 59.56 -73.71 -2.61
CA ASN A 332 58.89 -73.24 -1.40
C ASN A 332 59.49 -71.92 -0.88
N ASN A 333 60.81 -71.76 -1.00
CA ASN A 333 61.49 -70.54 -0.60
C ASN A 333 61.08 -69.34 -1.48
N THR A 334 60.98 -69.52 -2.80
CA THR A 334 60.53 -68.45 -3.71
C THR A 334 59.12 -67.98 -3.38
N VAL A 335 58.19 -68.91 -3.12
CA VAL A 335 56.82 -68.57 -2.70
C VAL A 335 56.79 -67.78 -1.39
N LEU A 336 57.64 -68.13 -0.42
CA LEU A 336 57.74 -67.38 0.84
C LEU A 336 58.32 -65.97 0.63
N VAL A 337 59.32 -65.82 -0.22
CA VAL A 337 59.89 -64.51 -0.59
C VAL A 337 58.84 -63.62 -1.24
N ASP A 338 58.00 -64.15 -2.13
CA ASP A 338 56.94 -63.37 -2.78
C ASP A 338 55.83 -62.96 -1.81
N LYS A 339 55.49 -63.81 -0.84
CA LYS A 339 54.57 -63.44 0.26
C LYS A 339 55.15 -62.30 1.11
N LEU A 340 56.44 -62.36 1.43
CA LEU A 340 57.12 -61.31 2.20
C LEU A 340 57.11 -59.98 1.44
N LYS A 341 57.38 -59.99 0.13
CA LYS A 341 57.31 -58.78 -0.71
C LYS A 341 55.91 -58.15 -0.71
N ARG A 342 54.84 -58.96 -0.79
CA ARG A 342 53.46 -58.44 -0.70
C ARG A 342 53.17 -57.77 0.64
N PHE A 343 53.53 -58.41 1.75
CA PHE A 343 53.37 -57.80 3.07
C PHE A 343 54.18 -56.53 3.25
N GLN A 344 55.36 -56.44 2.62
CA GLN A 344 56.16 -55.22 2.63
C GLN A 344 55.48 -54.08 1.85
N GLN A 345 54.89 -54.37 0.69
CA GLN A 345 54.13 -53.40 -0.09
C GLN A 345 52.89 -52.88 0.68
N GLU A 346 52.14 -53.77 1.34
CA GLU A 346 50.98 -53.39 2.17
C GLU A 346 51.40 -52.48 3.34
N ASN A 347 52.56 -52.75 3.95
CA ASN A 347 53.10 -51.93 5.04
C ASN A 347 53.46 -50.52 4.56
N GLU A 348 54.11 -50.41 3.39
CA GLU A 348 54.42 -49.12 2.76
C GLU A 348 53.16 -48.32 2.42
N GLU A 349 52.10 -48.97 1.91
CA GLU A 349 50.81 -48.34 1.66
C GLU A 349 50.16 -47.81 2.94
N LEU A 350 50.15 -48.60 4.01
CA LEU A 350 49.62 -48.18 5.32
C LEU A 350 50.39 -46.98 5.88
N LYS A 351 51.72 -46.97 5.73
CA LYS A 351 52.56 -45.85 6.16
C LYS A 351 52.24 -44.58 5.37
N ALA A 352 52.09 -44.67 4.05
CA ALA A 352 51.68 -43.54 3.21
C ALA A 352 50.28 -43.02 3.59
N ARG A 353 49.34 -43.92 3.93
CA ARG A 353 48.00 -43.54 4.42
C ARG A 353 48.08 -42.80 5.75
N MET A 354 48.93 -43.24 6.66
CA MET A 354 49.18 -42.58 7.95
C MET A 354 49.79 -41.19 7.76
N ASP A 355 50.77 -41.03 6.86
CA ASP A 355 51.39 -39.74 6.55
C ASP A 355 50.39 -38.73 5.99
N LYS A 356 49.49 -39.17 5.11
CA LYS A 356 48.39 -38.35 4.61
C LYS A 356 47.44 -37.91 5.73
N HIS A 357 47.07 -38.82 6.63
CA HIS A 357 46.25 -38.50 7.79
C HIS A 357 46.93 -37.47 8.70
N MET A 358 48.21 -37.66 9.00
CA MET A 358 48.99 -36.71 9.80
C MET A 358 49.08 -35.33 9.13
N ALA A 359 49.23 -35.26 7.81
CA ALA A 359 49.25 -34.00 7.07
C ALA A 359 47.92 -33.24 7.21
N ILE A 360 46.79 -33.94 7.03
CA ILE A 360 45.46 -33.35 7.21
C ILE A 360 45.26 -32.87 8.66
N SER A 361 45.66 -33.67 9.65
CA SER A 361 45.57 -33.26 11.06
C SER A 361 46.38 -32.00 11.36
N ARG A 362 47.59 -31.86 10.80
CA ARG A 362 48.40 -30.64 10.95
C ARG A 362 47.76 -29.44 10.24
N GLN A 363 47.17 -29.65 9.06
CA GLN A 363 46.46 -28.59 8.33
C GLN A 363 45.26 -28.07 9.13
N LEU A 364 44.39 -28.97 9.61
CA LEU A 364 43.23 -28.59 10.43
C LEU A 364 43.65 -27.83 11.70
N SER A 365 44.72 -28.27 12.36
CA SER A 365 45.27 -27.56 13.53
C SER A 365 45.76 -26.14 13.17
N THR A 366 46.31 -25.96 11.97
CA THR A 366 46.78 -24.65 11.50
C THR A 366 45.60 -23.74 11.17
N GLU A 367 44.58 -24.26 10.47
CA GLU A 367 43.35 -23.54 10.17
C GLU A 367 42.61 -23.14 11.46
N GLN A 368 42.54 -24.02 12.45
CA GLN A 368 41.95 -23.71 13.75
C GLN A 368 42.70 -22.57 14.48
N ALA A 369 44.04 -22.57 14.43
CA ALA A 369 44.85 -21.49 15.03
C ALA A 369 44.62 -20.14 14.31
N VAL A 370 44.55 -20.15 12.98
CA VAL A 370 44.29 -18.94 12.18
C VAL A 370 42.89 -18.38 12.44
N LEU A 371 41.87 -19.25 12.53
CA LEU A 371 40.50 -18.83 12.85
C LEU A 371 40.42 -18.22 14.25
N GLN A 372 41.09 -18.82 15.23
CA GLN A 372 41.17 -18.28 16.59
C GLN A 372 41.84 -16.90 16.62
N GLU A 373 42.95 -16.72 15.89
CA GLU A 373 43.62 -15.42 15.78
C GLU A 373 42.72 -14.36 15.10
N SER A 374 41.99 -14.75 14.05
CA SER A 374 41.05 -13.86 13.36
C SER A 374 39.91 -13.42 14.28
N LEU A 375 39.33 -14.36 15.04
CA LEU A 375 38.29 -14.09 16.03
C LEU A 375 38.78 -13.10 17.10
N GLU A 376 40.01 -13.27 17.60
CA GLU A 376 40.60 -12.34 18.57
C GLU A 376 40.84 -10.95 17.98
N LYS A 377 41.29 -10.86 16.72
CA LYS A 377 41.46 -9.57 16.02
C LYS A 377 40.12 -8.87 15.82
N GLU A 378 39.09 -9.59 15.40
CA GLU A 378 37.73 -9.06 15.23
C GLU A 378 37.13 -8.63 16.56
N SER A 379 37.29 -9.43 17.62
CA SER A 379 36.88 -9.06 18.98
C SER A 379 37.57 -7.78 19.47
N LYS A 380 38.87 -7.62 19.20
CA LYS A 380 39.61 -6.39 19.51
C LYS A 380 39.08 -5.18 18.72
N VAL A 381 38.79 -5.34 17.43
CA VAL A 381 38.18 -4.27 16.61
C VAL A 381 36.79 -3.92 17.13
N ASN A 382 35.96 -4.91 17.41
CA ASN A 382 34.60 -4.75 17.93
C ASN A 382 34.62 -4.00 19.27
N LYS A 383 35.52 -4.36 20.19
CA LYS A 383 35.69 -3.64 21.46
C LYS A 383 36.07 -2.16 21.25
N ARG A 384 36.97 -1.87 20.29
CA ARG A 384 37.32 -0.47 19.95
C ARG A 384 36.13 0.30 19.39
N LEU A 385 35.40 -0.29 18.44
CA LEU A 385 34.20 0.33 17.86
C LEU A 385 33.09 0.50 18.91
N SER A 386 32.94 -0.44 19.84
CA SER A 386 32.00 -0.31 20.96
C SER A 386 32.35 0.89 21.85
N MET A 387 33.63 1.07 22.17
CA MET A 387 34.10 2.24 22.94
C MET A 387 33.90 3.55 22.17
N GLU A 388 34.22 3.58 20.87
CA GLU A 388 33.99 4.75 20.01
C GLU A 388 32.50 5.08 19.88
N ASN A 389 31.64 4.06 19.74
CA ASN A 389 30.20 4.23 19.67
C ASN A 389 29.63 4.77 20.99
N GLU A 390 30.10 4.27 22.15
CA GLU A 390 29.76 4.84 23.46
C GLU A 390 30.22 6.31 23.57
N GLU A 391 31.42 6.65 23.12
CA GLU A 391 31.93 8.02 23.08
C GLU A 391 31.06 8.93 22.19
N LEU A 392 30.68 8.46 21.00
CA LEU A 392 29.81 9.18 20.08
C LEU A 392 28.40 9.37 20.64
N LEU A 393 27.81 8.33 21.24
CA LEU A 393 26.52 8.41 21.95
C LEU A 393 26.60 9.42 23.10
N TRP A 394 27.71 9.43 23.85
CA TRP A 394 27.94 10.39 24.92
C TRP A 394 28.03 11.82 24.38
N LYS A 395 28.74 12.05 23.26
CA LYS A 395 28.80 13.37 22.60
C LYS A 395 27.44 13.84 22.06
N LEU A 396 26.65 12.94 21.49
CA LEU A 396 25.29 13.24 21.01
C LEU A 396 24.36 13.66 22.15
N HIS A 397 24.44 12.95 23.29
CA HIS A 397 23.60 13.21 24.46
C HIS A 397 24.00 14.49 25.21
N ASN A 398 25.28 14.88 25.19
CA ASN A 398 25.80 16.06 25.88
C ASN A 398 25.91 17.33 25.00
N GLY A 399 25.46 17.28 23.75
CA GLY A 399 25.14 18.47 22.95
C GLY A 399 26.31 19.39 22.58
N ASP A 400 27.38 18.87 21.98
CA ASP A 400 28.47 19.69 21.44
C ASP A 400 28.25 20.03 19.94
N LEU A 401 27.66 21.19 19.67
CA LEU A 401 27.53 21.81 18.34
C LEU A 401 28.78 22.64 18.03
N CYS A 402 29.93 21.99 17.80
CA CYS A 402 31.11 22.69 17.28
C CYS A 402 31.89 21.85 16.27
N SER A 403 31.58 22.03 14.98
CA SER A 403 32.56 21.86 13.90
C SER A 403 33.52 23.05 13.89
N PRO A 404 34.84 22.81 13.78
CA PRO A 404 35.56 23.48 12.69
C PRO A 404 36.50 22.57 11.88
N LYS A 405 36.45 22.79 10.55
CA LYS A 405 37.46 22.45 9.54
C LYS A 405 38.90 22.68 10.01
N ARG A 406 39.81 21.74 9.71
CA ARG A 406 41.11 21.98 9.01
C ARG A 406 41.87 20.67 8.75
N SER A 407 42.30 20.49 7.51
CA SER A 407 43.40 19.59 7.07
C SER A 407 44.62 20.49 6.73
N PRO A 408 45.81 19.98 6.31
CA PRO A 408 46.45 18.65 6.44
C PRO A 408 47.91 18.78 7.01
N THR A 409 48.67 17.68 7.19
CA THR A 409 50.12 17.55 6.85
C THR A 409 50.77 16.24 7.38
N SER A 410 51.26 15.45 6.43
CA SER A 410 52.45 14.54 6.36
C SER A 410 52.89 13.64 7.52
N ALA A 411 53.08 12.35 7.19
CA ALA A 411 54.41 11.73 7.05
C ALA A 411 54.34 10.44 6.22
N ALA A 412 55.27 10.31 5.28
CA ALA A 412 55.46 9.16 4.39
C ALA A 412 56.56 8.24 4.93
N VAL A 413 56.36 6.92 4.92
CA VAL A 413 57.42 5.94 4.55
C VAL A 413 56.74 4.63 4.09
N PRO A 414 57.34 3.90 3.11
CA PRO A 414 56.68 2.88 2.32
C PRO A 414 56.92 1.48 2.87
N PHE A 415 55.90 0.61 2.83
CA PHE A 415 56.10 -0.82 3.00
C PHE A 415 55.85 -1.57 1.70
N GLN A 416 56.91 -2.27 1.31
CA GLN A 416 57.06 -3.13 0.17
C GLN A 416 56.06 -4.29 0.23
N SER A 417 55.54 -4.66 -0.95
CA SER A 417 54.91 -5.95 -1.17
C SER A 417 55.89 -7.10 -0.89
N PRO A 418 55.39 -8.22 -0.38
CA PRO A 418 55.85 -9.53 -0.84
C PRO A 418 54.84 -10.07 -1.85
N ARG A 419 55.21 -10.00 -3.13
CA ARG A 419 54.66 -10.86 -4.16
C ARG A 419 55.32 -12.23 -3.98
N ASN A 420 54.59 -13.19 -3.41
CA ASN A 420 54.79 -14.63 -3.62
C ASN A 420 53.38 -15.19 -3.87
N SER A 421 52.92 -15.34 -5.11
CA SER A 421 53.11 -16.54 -5.94
C SER A 421 52.86 -17.84 -5.18
N GLY A 422 51.57 -18.12 -4.90
CA GLY A 422 51.06 -19.47 -4.74
C GLY A 422 50.46 -19.91 -6.07
N SER A 423 51.27 -20.59 -6.88
CA SER A 423 50.80 -21.34 -8.04
C SER A 423 49.69 -22.30 -7.62
N PHE A 424 48.55 -22.26 -8.29
CA PHE A 424 47.63 -23.39 -8.28
C PHE A 424 48.26 -24.52 -9.09
N PRO A 425 48.50 -25.72 -8.54
CA PRO A 425 48.62 -26.90 -9.37
C PRO A 425 47.19 -27.28 -9.78
N SER A 426 46.85 -27.05 -11.04
CA SER A 426 45.79 -27.81 -11.70
C SER A 426 46.15 -29.30 -11.60
N PRO A 427 45.25 -30.19 -11.15
CA PRO A 427 45.45 -31.61 -11.34
C PRO A 427 45.30 -31.90 -12.83
N SER A 428 46.38 -32.42 -13.41
CA SER A 428 46.42 -33.09 -14.70
C SER A 428 45.33 -34.15 -14.80
N ILE A 429 44.58 -34.08 -15.89
CA ILE A 429 43.72 -35.16 -16.40
C ILE A 429 44.62 -36.27 -16.96
N SER A 430 44.40 -37.52 -16.55
CA SER A 430 44.40 -38.78 -17.36
C SER A 430 44.65 -40.03 -16.48
N PRO A 431 44.23 -41.26 -16.84
CA PRO A 431 43.28 -41.68 -17.88
C PRO A 431 42.15 -42.62 -17.37
N ARG A 432 41.05 -42.68 -18.11
CA ARG A 432 40.30 -43.92 -18.34
C ARG A 432 39.79 -43.94 -19.76
#